data_AF-A0A1G0WCG7-F1
#
_entry.id   AF-A0A1G0WCG7-F1
#
_cell.length_a   1.000
_cell.length_b   1.000
_cell.length_c   1.000
_cell.angle_alpha   90.00
_cell.angle_beta   90.00
_cell.angle_gamma   90.00
#
_symmetry.space_group_name_H-M   'P 1'
#
loop_
_entity.id
_entity.type
_entity.pdbx_description
1 polymer ?
#
loop_
_entity_poly.entity_id
_entity_poly.type
_entity_poly.pdbx_seq_one_letter_code
_entity_poly.pdbx_strand_id
1 'polypeptide(L)'
;MNKTIRILLLWSPRILCILFAVFISLFSLDVFAGTHGLMQTIVGLLIHLIPTFVIVGVLILSWRWEWIGAVAYVGMAVFYAYMINFRRWDWIALISTPLLIIGILFLVSWLLHDKLRVKEEQVQ
;
A
#
# COMPACT_ATOMS: atom_id res chain seq x y z
N MET A 1 23.88 9.25 -9.37
CA MET A 1 22.45 9.52 -9.10
C MET A 1 22.37 10.69 -8.14
N ASN A 2 21.58 11.71 -8.47
CA ASN A 2 21.41 12.89 -7.63
C ASN A 2 20.86 12.51 -6.25
N LYS A 3 21.31 13.17 -5.17
CA LYS A 3 20.86 12.96 -3.79
C LYS A 3 19.33 13.08 -3.68
N THR A 4 18.73 14.02 -4.42
CA THR A 4 17.28 14.22 -4.46
C THR A 4 16.53 12.99 -4.97
N ILE A 5 17.03 12.35 -6.03
CA ILE A 5 16.40 11.17 -6.63
C ILE A 5 16.43 9.99 -5.65
N ARG A 6 17.50 9.84 -4.87
CA ARG A 6 17.57 8.81 -3.81
C ARG A 6 16.49 9.01 -2.75
N ILE A 7 16.36 10.24 -2.26
CA ILE A 7 15.36 10.56 -1.23
C ILE A 7 13.95 10.31 -1.79
N LEU A 8 13.67 10.72 -3.02
CA LEU A 8 12.38 10.48 -3.67
C LEU A 8 12.07 8.99 -3.83
N LEU A 9 13.03 8.16 -4.23
CA LEU A 9 12.79 6.72 -4.39
C LEU A 9 12.56 6.00 -3.05
N LEU A 10 13.21 6.45 -1.98
CA LEU A 10 13.00 5.90 -0.65
C LEU A 10 11.66 6.35 -0.05
N TRP A 11 11.28 7.63 -0.20
CA TRP A 11 10.08 8.17 0.46
C TRP A 11 8.80 8.05 -0.37
N SER A 12 8.88 8.05 -1.71
CA SER A 12 7.69 7.96 -2.58
C SER A 12 6.80 6.74 -2.32
N PRO A 13 7.29 5.49 -2.14
CA PRO A 13 6.43 4.36 -1.82
C PRO A 13 5.66 4.54 -0.51
N ARG A 14 6.26 5.19 0.51
CA ARG A 14 5.61 5.40 1.81
C ARG A 14 4.54 6.46 1.72
N ILE A 15 4.86 7.60 1.11
CA ILE A 15 3.89 8.70 0.93
C ILE A 15 2.70 8.20 0.11
N LEU A 16 2.96 7.52 -1.01
CA LEU A 16 1.90 7.00 -1.86
C LEU A 16 1.05 5.95 -1.13
N CYS A 17 1.67 5.09 -0.32
CA CYS A 17 0.95 4.13 0.52
C CYS A 17 0.06 4.80 1.57
N ILE A 18 0.53 5.86 2.22
CA ILE A 18 -0.28 6.62 3.20
C ILE A 18 -1.47 7.26 2.50
N LEU A 19 -1.24 7.91 1.35
CA LEU A 19 -2.32 8.49 0.55
C LEU A 19 -3.34 7.44 0.12
N PHE A 20 -2.87 6.25 -0.29
CA PHE A 20 -3.75 5.14 -0.66
C PHE A 20 -4.53 4.59 0.54
N ALA A 21 -3.92 4.46 1.71
CA ALA A 21 -4.61 4.03 2.92
C ALA A 21 -5.73 5.01 3.31
N VAL A 22 -5.46 6.32 3.21
CA VAL A 22 -6.47 7.37 3.41
C VAL A 22 -7.59 7.24 2.37
N PHE A 23 -7.25 7.10 1.09
CA PHE A 23 -8.24 6.87 0.03
C PHE A 23 -9.14 5.66 0.30
N ILE A 24 -8.57 4.51 0.69
CA ILE A 24 -9.33 3.30 1.01
C ILE A 24 -10.22 3.52 2.24
N SER A 25 -9.77 4.30 3.23
CA SER A 25 -10.58 4.60 4.41
C SER A 25 -11.85 5.39 4.08
N LEU A 26 -11.88 6.17 2.99
CA LEU A 26 -13.07 6.92 2.58
C LEU A 26 -14.25 6.01 2.24
N PHE A 27 -14.01 4.80 1.75
CA PHE A 27 -15.07 3.82 1.49
C PHE A 27 -15.78 3.35 2.77
N SER A 28 -15.14 3.52 3.94
CA SER A 28 -15.78 3.19 5.23
C SER A 28 -16.89 4.17 5.61
N LEU A 29 -16.95 5.35 5.00
CA LEU A 29 -17.97 6.36 5.26
C LEU A 29 -19.37 5.92 4.81
N ASP A 30 -19.47 4.88 3.98
CA ASP A 30 -20.75 4.32 3.52
C ASP A 30 -21.62 3.81 4.69
N VAL A 31 -21.01 3.43 5.82
CA VAL A 31 -21.74 3.01 7.02
C VAL A 31 -22.68 4.10 7.58
N PHE A 32 -22.37 5.37 7.33
CA PHE A 32 -23.18 6.51 7.79
C PHE A 32 -24.41 6.77 6.91
N ALA A 33 -24.51 6.15 5.73
CA ALA A 33 -25.66 6.32 4.84
C ALA A 33 -26.91 5.55 5.30
N GLY A 34 -26.77 4.57 6.21
CA GLY A 34 -27.89 3.77 6.70
C GLY A 34 -28.46 4.23 8.05
N THR A 35 -29.72 3.85 8.34
CA THR A 35 -30.40 4.14 9.61
C THR A 35 -30.02 3.12 10.69
N HIS A 36 -28.77 3.17 11.17
CA HIS A 36 -28.25 2.30 12.22
C HIS A 36 -28.15 3.04 13.56
N GLY A 37 -28.26 2.30 14.67
CA GLY A 37 -27.96 2.84 16.01
C GLY A 37 -26.47 3.11 16.18
N LEU A 38 -26.09 4.00 17.11
CA LEU A 38 -24.69 4.44 17.30
C LEU A 38 -23.69 3.28 17.42
N MET A 39 -24.02 2.24 18.19
CA MET A 39 -23.12 1.09 18.38
C MET A 39 -22.93 0.28 17.09
N GLN A 40 -23.99 0.13 16.30
CA GLN A 40 -23.95 -0.58 15.02
C GLN A 40 -23.09 0.20 14.01
N THR A 41 -23.20 1.53 13.99
CA THR A 41 -22.37 2.39 13.14
C THR A 41 -20.88 2.29 13.52
N ILE A 42 -20.55 2.31 14.82
CA ILE A 42 -19.15 2.16 15.28
C ILE A 42 -18.57 0.82 14.86
N VAL A 43 -19.30 -0.28 15.09
CA VAL A 43 -18.85 -1.62 14.72
C VAL A 43 -18.71 -1.74 13.19
N GLY A 44 -19.70 -1.24 12.45
CA GLY A 44 -19.66 -1.22 10.98
C GLY A 44 -18.46 -0.44 10.45
N LEU A 45 -18.16 0.73 11.03
CA LEU A 45 -17.00 1.54 10.65
C LEU A 45 -15.68 0.77 10.88
N LEU A 46 -15.53 0.14 12.05
CA LEU A 46 -14.33 -0.66 12.36
C LEU A 46 -14.15 -1.83 11.41
N ILE A 47 -15.24 -2.51 11.02
CA ILE A 47 -15.20 -3.59 10.03
C ILE A 47 -14.79 -3.06 8.65
N HIS A 48 -15.35 -1.94 8.21
CA HIS A 48 -15.01 -1.34 6.91
C HIS A 48 -13.58 -0.76 6.87
N LEU A 49 -12.97 -0.46 8.03
CA LEU A 49 -11.57 -0.03 8.12
C LEU A 49 -10.57 -1.18 8.14
N ILE A 50 -11.00 -2.44 8.24
CA ILE A 50 -10.11 -3.63 8.19
C ILE A 50 -9.15 -3.58 6.97
N PRO A 51 -9.63 -3.30 5.73
CA PRO A 51 -8.74 -3.17 4.57
C PRO A 51 -7.66 -2.10 4.75
N THR A 52 -8.03 -0.94 5.31
CA THR A 52 -7.07 0.13 5.62
C THR A 52 -6.06 -0.31 6.66
N PHE A 53 -6.49 -0.98 7.74
CA PHE A 53 -5.57 -1.47 8.78
C PHE A 53 -4.59 -2.51 8.24
N VAL A 54 -5.02 -3.38 7.32
CA VAL A 54 -4.12 -4.32 6.64
C VAL A 54 -3.06 -3.59 5.83
N ILE A 55 -3.44 -2.57 5.05
CA ILE A 55 -2.49 -1.74 4.28
C ILE A 55 -1.50 -1.06 5.24
N VAL A 56 -1.99 -0.42 6.31
CA VAL A 56 -1.13 0.26 7.29
C VAL A 56 -0.19 -0.72 8.00
N GLY A 57 -0.67 -1.92 8.34
CA GLY A 57 0.14 -2.97 8.94
C GLY A 57 1.31 -3.38 8.05
N VAL A 58 1.05 -3.58 6.74
CA VAL A 58 2.12 -3.85 5.76
C VAL A 58 3.07 -2.66 5.64
N LEU A 59 2.58 -1.42 5.65
CA LEU A 59 3.41 -0.22 5.60
C LEU A 59 4.38 -0.18 6.79
N ILE A 60 3.90 -0.45 8.00
CA ILE A 60 4.74 -0.48 9.21
C ILE A 60 5.84 -1.55 9.06
N LEU A 61 5.48 -2.75 8.59
CA LEU A 61 6.43 -3.85 8.41
C LEU A 61 7.46 -3.55 7.31
N SER A 62 7.02 -2.89 6.24
CA SER A 62 7.85 -2.46 5.12
C SER A 62 8.85 -1.35 5.48
N TRP A 63 8.67 -0.70 6.63
CA TRP A 63 9.57 0.36 7.11
C TRP A 63 10.96 -0.19 7.45
N ARG A 64 11.01 -1.41 8.02
CA ARG A 64 12.26 -2.11 8.31
C ARG A 64 12.69 -3.04 7.18
N TRP A 65 11.72 -3.61 6.46
CA TRP A 65 11.93 -4.63 5.44
C TRP A 65 11.17 -4.30 4.15
N GLU A 66 11.81 -3.53 3.27
CA GLU A 66 11.17 -2.99 2.06
C GLU A 66 10.62 -4.08 1.12
N TRP A 67 11.29 -5.24 1.05
CA TRP A 67 10.86 -6.39 0.26
C TRP A 67 9.49 -6.92 0.68
N ILE A 68 9.12 -6.78 1.96
CA ILE A 68 7.79 -7.18 2.46
C ILE A 68 6.73 -6.31 1.81
N GLY A 69 6.95 -4.99 1.74
CA GLY A 69 6.05 -4.08 1.05
C GLY A 69 5.90 -4.44 -0.42
N ALA A 70 7.01 -4.78 -1.09
CA ALA A 70 6.98 -5.20 -2.49
C ALA A 70 6.10 -6.44 -2.72
N VAL A 71 6.36 -7.52 -1.97
CA VAL A 71 5.63 -8.78 -2.14
C VAL A 71 4.18 -8.64 -1.68
N ALA A 72 3.93 -7.99 -0.55
CA ALA A 72 2.60 -7.87 0.03
C ALA A 72 1.67 -7.01 -0.84
N TYR A 73 2.10 -5.83 -1.30
CA TYR A 73 1.22 -4.96 -2.11
C TYR A 73 1.00 -5.50 -3.52
N VAL A 74 2.01 -6.10 -4.15
CA VAL A 74 1.82 -6.81 -5.43
C VAL A 74 0.86 -7.99 -5.23
N GLY A 75 1.06 -8.79 -4.17
CA GLY A 75 0.19 -9.90 -3.83
C GLY A 75 -1.25 -9.46 -3.61
N MET A 76 -1.49 -8.37 -2.87
CA MET A 76 -2.82 -7.79 -2.67
C MET A 76 -3.44 -7.30 -3.97
N ALA A 77 -2.68 -6.65 -4.86
CA ALA A 77 -3.18 -6.21 -6.16
C ALA A 77 -3.69 -7.38 -7.01
N VAL A 78 -2.91 -8.46 -7.09
CA VAL A 78 -3.25 -9.68 -7.84
C VAL A 78 -4.42 -10.41 -7.17
N PHE A 79 -4.37 -10.57 -5.85
CA PHE A 79 -5.44 -11.22 -5.09
C PHE A 79 -6.78 -10.52 -5.26
N TYR A 80 -6.82 -9.18 -5.19
CA TYR A 80 -8.04 -8.42 -5.41
C TYR A 80 -8.59 -8.61 -6.83
N ALA A 81 -7.74 -8.48 -7.85
CA ALA A 81 -8.15 -8.65 -9.25
C ALA A 81 -8.69 -10.07 -9.54
N TYR A 82 -8.05 -11.08 -8.94
CA TYR A 82 -8.52 -12.47 -8.98
C TYR A 82 -9.87 -12.64 -8.29
N MET A 83 -10.07 -12.06 -7.10
CA MET A 83 -11.31 -12.17 -6.35
C MET A 83 -12.53 -11.62 -7.08
N ILE A 84 -12.35 -10.59 -7.91
CA ILE A 84 -13.41 -10.05 -8.76
C ILE A 84 -13.45 -10.65 -10.17
N ASN A 85 -12.78 -11.79 -10.37
CA ASN A 85 -12.72 -12.57 -11.62
C ASN A 85 -12.34 -11.74 -12.85
N PHE A 86 -11.49 -10.71 -12.69
CA PHE A 86 -11.09 -9.81 -13.77
C PHE A 86 -12.24 -9.14 -14.54
N ARG A 87 -13.45 -9.12 -13.96
CA ARG A 87 -14.67 -8.74 -14.71
C ARG A 87 -15.02 -7.26 -14.58
N ARG A 88 -14.54 -6.59 -13.53
CA ARG A 88 -14.76 -5.16 -13.27
C ARG A 88 -13.49 -4.35 -13.41
N TRP A 89 -13.16 -4.01 -14.64
CA TRP A 89 -11.96 -3.27 -15.00
C TRP A 89 -11.83 -1.92 -14.29
N ASP A 90 -12.95 -1.24 -14.08
CA ASP A 90 -13.06 0.00 -13.31
C ASP A 90 -12.53 -0.15 -11.88
N TRP A 91 -12.88 -1.23 -11.19
CA TRP A 91 -12.42 -1.46 -9.81
C TRP A 91 -11.01 -2.02 -9.72
N ILE A 92 -10.59 -2.81 -10.71
CA ILE A 92 -9.19 -3.24 -10.84
C ILE A 92 -8.30 -2.01 -11.03
N ALA A 93 -8.69 -1.10 -11.93
CA ALA A 93 -7.97 0.14 -12.17
C ALA A 93 -7.95 1.04 -10.94
N LEU A 94 -9.04 1.08 -10.16
CA LEU A 94 -9.14 1.93 -8.98
C LEU A 94 -8.35 1.40 -7.78
N ILE A 95 -8.30 0.08 -7.57
CA ILE A 95 -7.74 -0.54 -6.37
C ILE A 95 -6.44 -1.29 -6.66
N SER A 96 -6.46 -2.25 -7.59
CA SER A 96 -5.27 -3.06 -7.90
C SER A 96 -4.15 -2.24 -8.52
N THR A 97 -4.45 -1.28 -9.38
CA THR A 97 -3.39 -0.50 -10.06
C THR A 97 -2.57 0.36 -9.08
N PRO A 98 -3.16 1.17 -8.19
CA PRO A 98 -2.38 1.88 -7.17
C PRO A 98 -1.58 0.94 -6.27
N LEU A 99 -2.16 -0.19 -5.83
CA LEU A 99 -1.46 -1.21 -5.04
C LEU A 99 -0.24 -1.76 -5.78
N LEU A 100 -0.38 -2.07 -7.07
CA LEU A 100 0.70 -2.59 -7.89
C LEU A 100 1.82 -1.55 -8.05
N ILE A 101 1.47 -0.29 -8.28
CA ILE A 101 2.44 0.81 -8.38
C ILE A 101 3.21 0.96 -7.06
N ILE A 102 2.52 0.95 -5.92
CA ILE A 102 3.15 1.02 -4.59
C ILE A 102 4.10 -0.17 -4.38
N GLY A 103 3.67 -1.38 -4.71
CA GLY A 103 4.50 -2.58 -4.61
C GLY A 103 5.76 -2.54 -5.48
N ILE A 104 5.63 -2.07 -6.73
CA ILE A 104 6.77 -1.87 -7.63
C ILE A 104 7.73 -0.81 -7.09
N LEU A 105 7.23 0.29 -6.53
CA LEU A 105 8.08 1.32 -5.90
C LEU A 105 8.83 0.77 -4.69
N PHE A 106 8.20 -0.06 -3.85
CA PHE A 106 8.89 -0.75 -2.76
C PHE A 106 9.96 -1.72 -3.28
N LEU A 107 9.69 -2.43 -4.38
CA LEU A 107 10.67 -3.32 -5.01
C LEU A 107 11.88 -2.55 -5.52
N VAL A 108 11.65 -1.44 -6.24
CA VAL A 108 12.72 -0.57 -6.75
C VAL A 108 13.52 0.03 -5.59
N SER A 109 12.84 0.49 -4.53
CA SER A 109 13.48 1.02 -3.32
C SER A 109 14.42 -0.02 -2.70
N TRP A 110 13.95 -1.25 -2.54
CA TRP A 110 14.72 -2.35 -1.97
C TRP A 110 15.96 -2.71 -2.80
N LEU A 111 15.80 -2.88 -4.12
CA LEU A 111 16.90 -3.22 -5.03
C LEU A 111 17.97 -2.12 -5.09
N LEU A 112 17.57 -0.86 -4.96
CA LEU A 112 18.52 0.25 -4.92
C LEU A 112 19.26 0.32 -3.59
N HIS A 113 18.56 0.11 -2.47
CA HIS A 113 19.15 0.16 -1.14
C HIS A 113 20.29 -0.86 -0.99
N ASP A 114 20.10 -2.08 -1.49
CA ASP A 114 21.12 -3.14 -1.46
C ASP A 114 22.37 -2.76 -2.25
N LYS A 115 22.21 -2.17 -3.44
CA LYS A 115 23.32 -1.68 -4.27
C LYS A 115 24.12 -0.54 -3.64
N LEU A 116 23.51 0.25 -2.75
CA LEU A 116 24.22 1.31 -2.06
C LEU A 116 25.08 0.78 -0.92
N ARG A 117 24.60 -0.26 -0.24
CA ARG A 117 25.32 -0.93 0.85
C ARG A 117 26.55 -1.67 0.34
N VAL A 118 26.41 -2.40 -0.77
CA VAL A 118 27.53 -3.13 -1.42
C VAL A 118 28.61 -2.19 -1.95
N LYS A 119 28.24 -0.98 -2.42
CA LYS A 119 29.23 -0.03 -2.97
C LYS A 119 30.10 0.62 -1.89
N GLU A 120 29.58 0.82 -0.67
CA GLU A 120 30.37 1.34 0.45
C GLU A 120 31.39 0.31 0.96
N GLU A 121 31.05 -0.98 0.94
CA GLU A 121 31.96 -2.07 1.32
C GLU A 121 33.10 -2.31 0.33
N GLN A 122 32.95 -1.91 -0.94
CA GLN A 122 33.98 -2.05 -1.98
C GLN A 122 34.92 -0.83 -2.08
N VAL A 123 34.61 0.26 -1.36
CA VAL A 123 35.38 1.52 -1.38
C VAL A 123 36.20 1.70 -0.10
N GLN A 124 35.97 0.86 0.91
CA GLN A 124 36.85 0.71 2.09
C GLN A 124 37.87 -0.40 1.87
#